data_AF-A0A7C1I657-F1
#
_entry.id   AF-A0A7C1I657-F1
#
_cell.length_a   1.000
_cell.length_b   1.000
_cell.length_c   1.000
_cell.angle_alpha   90.00
_cell.angle_beta   90.00
_cell.angle_gamma   90.00
#
_symmetry.space_group_name_H-M   'P 1'
#
loop_
_entity.id
_entity.type
_entity.pdbx_description
1 polymer ?
#
loop_
_entity_poly.entity_id
_entity_poly.type
_entity_poly.pdbx_seq_one_letter_code
_entity_poly.pdbx_strand_id
1 'polypeptide(L)'
;MNEANLGIVEFYLGDFIDDVILKYNYPLDFEDEYDTLLKFIYKTIVSVVFKGKDPSPEELEKKLKNFRKRHKDKLEVLISYLVSRYINNFEEEVISRIRSKRRGE
;
A
#
# COMPACT_ATOMS: atom_id res chain seq x y z
N MET A 1 8.19 -5.99 11.60
CA MET A 1 6.85 -5.98 11.00
C MET A 1 6.27 -7.35 11.21
N ASN A 2 5.12 -7.43 11.86
CA ASN A 2 4.45 -8.69 12.17
C ASN A 2 3.72 -9.22 10.92
N GLU A 3 3.95 -10.48 10.53
CA GLU A 3 3.23 -11.12 9.40
C GLU A 3 1.72 -11.11 9.61
N ALA A 4 1.27 -11.23 10.87
CA ALA A 4 -0.15 -11.11 11.20
C ALA A 4 -0.74 -9.75 10.81
N ASN A 5 0.03 -8.67 10.95
CA ASN A 5 -0.43 -7.33 10.59
C ASN A 5 -0.58 -7.16 9.08
N LEU A 6 0.29 -7.79 8.29
CA LEU A 6 0.15 -7.81 6.83
C LEU A 6 -1.09 -8.59 6.41
N GLY A 7 -1.30 -9.78 6.97
CA GLY A 7 -2.50 -10.57 6.67
C GLY A 7 -3.80 -9.84 7.03
N ILE A 8 -3.80 -9.05 8.10
CA ILE A 8 -4.94 -8.18 8.45
C ILE A 8 -5.13 -7.07 7.41
N VAL A 9 -4.06 -6.42 6.97
CA VAL A 9 -4.15 -5.39 5.90
C VAL A 9 -4.72 -5.99 4.62
N GLU A 10 -4.18 -7.12 4.18
CA GLU A 10 -4.64 -7.84 3.00
C GLU A 10 -6.12 -8.22 3.13
N PHE A 11 -6.54 -8.81 4.25
CA PHE A 11 -7.92 -9.21 4.47
C PHE A 11 -8.92 -8.03 4.41
N TYR A 12 -8.54 -6.88 4.97
CA TYR A 12 -9.45 -5.73 5.04
C TYR A 12 -9.38 -4.80 3.84
N LEU A 13 -8.25 -4.73 3.15
CA LEU A 13 -7.96 -3.75 2.09
C LEU A 13 -7.67 -4.36 0.73
N GLY A 14 -7.38 -5.67 0.64
CA GLY A 14 -6.97 -6.34 -0.59
C GLY A 14 -7.99 -6.20 -1.71
N ASP A 15 -9.27 -6.35 -1.40
CA ASP A 15 -10.35 -6.15 -2.38
C ASP A 15 -10.33 -4.74 -3.00
N PHE A 16 -10.11 -3.70 -2.19
CA PHE A 16 -9.98 -2.34 -2.71
C PHE A 16 -8.70 -2.12 -3.52
N ILE A 17 -7.60 -2.79 -3.14
CA ILE A 17 -6.33 -2.68 -3.86
C ILE A 17 -6.48 -3.32 -5.24
N ASP A 18 -7.02 -4.53 -5.29
CA ASP A 18 -7.28 -5.27 -6.53
C ASP A 18 -8.22 -4.50 -7.45
N ASP A 19 -9.33 -3.98 -6.91
CA ASP A 19 -10.29 -3.16 -7.65
C ASP A 19 -9.60 -1.95 -8.29
N VAL A 20 -8.71 -1.27 -7.57
CA VAL A 20 -7.96 -0.11 -8.08
C VAL A 20 -6.98 -0.52 -9.17
N ILE A 21 -6.18 -1.58 -8.95
CA ILE A 21 -5.18 -2.03 -9.93
C ILE A 21 -5.86 -2.44 -11.23
N LEU A 22 -6.93 -3.21 -11.15
CA LEU A 22 -7.71 -3.65 -12.31
C LEU A 22 -8.38 -2.48 -13.02
N LYS A 23 -9.00 -1.56 -12.27
CA LYS A 23 -9.72 -0.40 -12.82
C LYS A 23 -8.81 0.54 -13.62
N TYR A 24 -7.58 0.74 -13.17
CA TYR A 24 -6.62 1.63 -13.84
C TYR A 24 -5.61 0.89 -14.72
N ASN A 25 -5.72 -0.44 -14.83
CA ASN A 25 -4.82 -1.29 -15.61
C ASN A 25 -3.34 -1.01 -15.32
N TYR A 26 -3.01 -0.89 -14.04
CA TYR A 26 -1.63 -0.64 -13.63
C TYR A 26 -0.76 -1.87 -13.97
N PRO A 27 0.46 -1.67 -14.50
CA PRO A 27 1.37 -2.76 -14.87
C PRO A 27 2.08 -3.32 -13.63
N LEU A 28 1.32 -3.67 -12.60
CA LEU A 28 1.81 -4.30 -11.39
C LEU A 28 1.82 -5.82 -11.61
N ASP A 29 2.98 -6.45 -11.38
CA ASP A 29 3.03 -7.91 -11.28
C ASP A 29 2.45 -8.32 -9.91
N PHE A 30 1.26 -8.93 -9.94
CA PHE A 30 0.54 -9.31 -8.73
C PHE A 30 1.27 -10.37 -7.89
N GLU A 31 2.20 -11.13 -8.45
CA GLU A 31 2.96 -12.13 -7.68
C GLU A 31 4.13 -11.50 -6.92
N ASP A 32 4.93 -10.67 -7.59
CA ASP A 32 6.19 -10.14 -7.02
C ASP A 32 6.03 -8.76 -6.36
N GLU A 33 5.20 -7.88 -6.92
CA GLU A 33 5.13 -6.47 -6.49
C GLU A 33 4.00 -6.22 -5.48
N TYR A 34 3.00 -7.09 -5.43
CA TYR A 34 1.83 -6.93 -4.56
C TYR A 34 2.18 -6.97 -3.07
N ASP A 35 3.02 -7.91 -2.63
CA ASP A 35 3.50 -7.96 -1.24
C ASP A 35 4.28 -6.68 -0.87
N THR A 36 5.05 -6.12 -1.80
CA THR A 36 5.76 -4.86 -1.57
C THR A 36 4.81 -3.67 -1.46
N LEU A 37 3.75 -3.65 -2.29
CA LEU A 37 2.66 -2.67 -2.21
C LEU A 37 1.91 -2.77 -0.88
N LEU A 38 1.54 -3.98 -0.44
CA LEU A 38 0.91 -4.22 0.86
C LEU A 38 1.77 -3.70 2.01
N LYS A 39 3.08 -3.98 1.99
CA LYS A 39 4.06 -3.46 2.95
C LYS A 39 4.11 -1.93 2.94
N PHE A 40 4.08 -1.31 1.77
CA PHE A 40 4.04 0.15 1.63
C PHE A 40 2.76 0.76 2.23
N ILE A 41 1.60 0.17 1.91
CA ILE A 41 0.30 0.59 2.45
C ILE A 41 0.28 0.44 3.97
N TYR A 42 0.73 -0.69 4.50
CA TYR A 42 0.85 -0.93 5.94
C TYR A 42 1.70 0.15 6.63
N LYS A 43 2.92 0.39 6.14
CA LYS A 43 3.83 1.41 6.70
C LYS A 43 3.20 2.80 6.69
N THR A 44 2.46 3.13 5.62
CA THR A 44 1.78 4.42 5.51
C THR A 44 0.65 4.53 6.53
N ILE A 45 -0.16 3.49 6.71
CA ILE A 45 -1.22 3.44 7.72
C ILE A 45 -0.63 3.58 9.13
N VAL A 46 0.44 2.84 9.45
CA VAL A 46 1.12 2.94 10.75
C VAL A 46 1.63 4.37 11.00
N SER A 47 2.27 4.97 10.00
CA SER A 47 2.77 6.34 10.09
C SER A 47 1.67 7.36 10.37
N VAL A 48 0.58 7.31 9.60
CA VAL A 48 -0.48 8.33 9.64
C VAL A 48 -1.48 8.09 10.78
N VAL A 49 -1.96 6.86 10.92
CA VAL A 49 -3.06 6.51 11.83
C VAL A 49 -2.55 6.19 13.23
N PHE A 50 -1.40 5.53 13.32
CA PHE A 50 -0.80 5.10 14.59
C PHE A 50 0.39 5.98 15.00
N LYS A 51 0.63 7.09 14.30
CA LYS A 51 1.70 8.06 14.59
C LYS A 51 3.09 7.39 14.64
N GLY A 52 3.31 6.41 13.77
CA GLY A 52 4.55 5.65 13.68
C GLY A 52 4.74 4.58 14.76
N LYS A 53 3.79 4.39 15.66
CA LYS A 53 3.83 3.29 16.63
C LYS A 53 3.28 2.01 16.00
N ASP A 54 4.05 0.93 16.06
CA ASP A 54 3.64 -0.37 15.53
C ASP A 54 2.46 -0.90 16.36
N PRO A 55 1.26 -1.06 15.77
CA PRO A 55 0.08 -1.51 16.51
C PRO A 55 0.11 -3.01 16.77
N SER A 56 -0.59 -3.45 17.83
CA SER A 56 -0.90 -4.87 17.96
C SER A 56 -1.85 -5.33 16.83
N PRO A 57 -1.87 -6.63 16.50
CA PRO A 57 -2.83 -7.17 15.53
C PRO A 57 -4.28 -6.80 15.84
N GLU A 58 -4.69 -6.87 17.11
CA GLU A 58 -6.05 -6.55 17.55
C GLU A 58 -6.37 -5.06 17.38
N GLU A 59 -5.41 -4.18 17.65
CA GLU A 59 -5.56 -2.73 17.46
C GLU A 59 -5.72 -2.38 15.98
N LEU A 60 -4.88 -2.98 15.13
CA LEU A 60 -4.91 -2.80 13.69
C LEU A 60 -6.24 -3.29 13.09
N GLU A 61 -6.62 -4.53 13.40
CA GLU A 61 -7.87 -5.12 12.94
C GLU A 61 -9.06 -4.26 13.37
N LYS A 62 -9.14 -3.89 14.65
CA LYS A 62 -10.24 -3.05 15.15
C LYS A 62 -10.30 -1.72 14.42
N LYS A 63 -9.16 -1.12 14.08
CA LYS A 63 -9.12 0.16 13.36
C LYS A 63 -9.60 0.00 11.92
N LEU A 64 -9.06 -0.98 11.18
CA LEU A 64 -9.41 -1.22 9.78
C LEU A 64 -10.86 -1.66 9.62
N LYS A 65 -11.34 -2.58 10.47
CA LYS A 65 -12.75 -3.00 10.52
C LYS A 65 -13.69 -1.82 10.71
N ASN A 66 -13.39 -0.93 11.66
CA ASN A 66 -14.20 0.25 11.92
C ASN A 66 -14.16 1.24 10.75
N PHE A 67 -13.00 1.43 10.13
CA PHE A 67 -12.84 2.35 9.01
C PHE A 67 -13.58 1.85 7.77
N ARG A 68 -13.41 0.57 7.41
CA ARG A 68 -14.14 -0.09 6.32
C ARG A 68 -15.65 -0.01 6.51
N LYS A 69 -16.14 -0.21 7.74
CA LYS A 69 -17.58 -0.13 8.05
C LYS A 69 -18.15 1.29 7.91
N ARG A 70 -17.39 2.33 8.27
CA ARG A 70 -17.90 3.71 8.37
C ARG A 70 -17.61 4.59 7.16
N HIS A 71 -16.54 4.28 6.42
CA HIS A 71 -15.94 5.19 5.44
C HIS A 71 -15.46 4.43 4.20
N LYS A 72 -16.27 3.51 3.68
CA LYS A 72 -15.92 2.67 2.51
C LYS A 72 -15.52 3.51 1.29
N ASP A 73 -16.28 4.55 1.00
CA ASP A 73 -16.03 5.53 -0.06
C ASP A 73 -14.67 6.22 0.09
N LYS A 74 -14.34 6.68 1.29
CA LYS A 74 -13.04 7.33 1.56
C LYS A 74 -11.88 6.34 1.52
N LEU A 75 -12.14 5.08 1.86
CA LEU A 75 -11.14 4.03 1.80
C LEU A 75 -10.76 3.74 0.35
N GLU A 76 -11.72 3.64 -0.57
CA GLU A 76 -11.44 3.49 -2.01
C GLU A 76 -10.57 4.63 -2.55
N VAL A 77 -10.87 5.88 -2.18
CA VAL A 77 -10.06 7.05 -2.56
C VAL A 77 -8.65 6.98 -1.97
N LEU A 78 -8.52 6.61 -0.69
CA LEU A 78 -7.22 6.47 -0.04
C LEU A 78 -6.38 5.38 -0.71
N ILE A 79 -6.95 4.21 -0.96
CA ILE A 79 -6.25 3.10 -1.63
C ILE A 79 -5.86 3.50 -3.05
N SER A 80 -6.76 4.13 -3.81
CA SER A 80 -6.46 4.66 -5.14
C SER A 80 -5.23 5.58 -5.12
N TYR A 81 -5.19 6.52 -4.17
CA TYR A 81 -4.06 7.42 -3.98
C TYR A 81 -2.76 6.68 -3.61
N LEU A 82 -2.82 5.72 -2.69
CA LEU A 82 -1.64 4.99 -2.23
C LEU A 82 -1.04 4.10 -3.33
N VAL A 83 -1.88 3.41 -4.10
CA VAL A 83 -1.44 2.60 -5.24
C VAL A 83 -0.80 3.49 -6.30
N SER A 84 -1.45 4.58 -6.69
CA SER A 84 -0.88 5.54 -7.66
C SER A 84 0.45 6.11 -7.17
N ARG A 85 0.54 6.48 -5.89
CA ARG A 85 1.77 7.02 -5.30
C ARG A 85 2.90 5.99 -5.28
N TYR A 86 2.59 4.73 -4.98
CA TYR A 86 3.57 3.65 -4.99
C TYR A 86 4.19 3.49 -6.38
N ILE A 87 3.36 3.42 -7.41
CA ILE A 87 3.79 3.24 -8.81
C ILE A 87 4.64 4.42 -9.28
N ASN A 88 4.20 5.66 -9.04
CA ASN A 88 4.95 6.85 -9.44
C ASN A 88 6.34 6.92 -8.77
N ASN A 89 6.42 6.58 -7.48
CA ASN A 89 7.70 6.55 -6.77
C ASN A 89 8.63 5.45 -7.34
N PHE A 90 8.07 4.30 -7.71
CA PHE A 90 8.83 3.21 -8.30
C PHE A 90 9.40 3.61 -9.67
N GLU A 91 8.58 4.25 -10.52
CA GLU A 91 9.03 4.79 -11.81
C GLU A 91 10.15 5.82 -11.65
N GLU A 92 10.02 6.76 -10.71
CA GLU A 92 11.06 7.75 -10.42
C GLU A 92 12.36 7.10 -9.95
N GLU A 93 12.28 6.10 -9.07
CA GLU A 93 13.45 5.39 -8.56
C GLU A 93 14.17 4.63 -9.68
N VAL A 94 13.44 3.91 -10.54
CA VAL A 94 14.00 3.23 -11.72
C VAL A 94 14.66 4.22 -12.69
N ILE A 95 13.99 5.33 -13.00
CA ILE A 95 14.53 6.39 -13.87
C ILE A 95 15.81 6.99 -13.27
N SER A 96 15.84 7.23 -11.96
CA SER A 96 17.01 7.78 -11.27
C SER A 96 18.23 6.83 -11.33
N ARG A 97 18.01 5.52 -11.17
CA ARG A 97 19.04 4.49 -11.28
C ARG A 97 19.61 4.37 -12.69
N ILE A 98 18.77 4.50 -13.72
CA ILE A 98 19.23 4.52 -15.12
C ILE A 98 20.07 5.78 -15.38
N ARG A 99 19.65 6.95 -14.88
CA ARG A 99 20.38 8.22 -15.05
C ARG A 99 21.72 8.24 -14.33
N SER A 100 21.83 7.67 -13.13
CA SER A 100 23.11 7.58 -12.42
C SER A 100 24.09 6.65 -13.12
N LYS A 101 23.62 5.53 -13.68
CA LYS A 101 24.44 4.59 -14.43
C LYS A 101 25.02 5.20 -15.72
N ARG A 102 24.27 6.07 -16.41
CA ARG A 102 24.73 6.78 -17.62
C ARG A 102 25.67 7.96 -17.37
N ARG A 103 25.81 8.43 -16.12
CA ARG A 103 26.72 9.53 -15.75
C ARG A 103 28.07 9.04 -15.21
N GLY A 104 28.23 7.72 -15.06
CA GLY A 104 29.46 7.07 -14.62
C GLY A 104 30.29 6.45 -15.77
N GLU A 105 29.89 6.69 -17.02
CA GLU A 105 30.64 6.39 -18.27
C GLU A 105 31.09 7.71 -18.90
#